data_AF-D6S8Y2-F1
#
_entry.id   AF-D6S8Y2-F1
#
_cell.length_a   1.000
_cell.length_b   1.000
_cell.length_c   1.000
_cell.angle_alpha   90.00
_cell.angle_beta   90.00
_cell.angle_gamma   90.00
#
_symmetry.space_group_name_H-M   'P 1'
#
loop_
_entity.id
_entity.type
_entity.pdbx_description
1 polymer ?
#
loop_
_entity_poly.entity_id
_entity_poly.type
_entity_poly.pdbx_seq_one_letter_code
_entity_poly.pdbx_strand_id
1 'polypeptide(L)'
;MNFKAKKFLLLTMTLVSLISFTSCSSKKTDSEVNLEDNQGLSVEEQSRDNVTTEQEVDSNQNSKTLTPSRAFSQQGIWFEIYSNSSVSKDSEIISILNFDGNGHVSYYKCDNLTFSNLKGLSDNEILELAKKSNKSRIDKNLQKGIEINEKEKPSYLESKSFFEKHLEFAKNNNDEKGIKSYTSMISDLDRKISEIDSNISKFKNYKYSDPTPTKYTLKIKTDGTGNNTSTESIVFTITNAFSDDKRDEMLNVPLEVLDKKEVTFDLNPSSEIYEVYDMHFSGFSKMVKKVEENDLIFELDTPDTKGIKVD
;
A
#
# COMPACT_ATOMS: atom_id res chain seq x y z
N MET A 1 -37.13 32.06 -44.96
CA MET A 1 -35.68 32.25 -44.65
C MET A 1 -35.48 31.97 -43.17
N ASN A 2 -34.83 30.84 -42.85
CA ASN A 2 -34.74 30.29 -41.50
C ASN A 2 -33.46 30.77 -40.80
N PHE A 3 -33.61 31.51 -39.71
CA PHE A 3 -32.55 31.78 -38.74
C PHE A 3 -32.37 30.54 -37.85
N LYS A 4 -31.23 29.83 -38.00
CA LYS A 4 -30.74 28.91 -36.97
C LYS A 4 -29.50 29.51 -36.34
N ALA A 5 -29.67 30.04 -35.13
CA ALA A 5 -28.60 30.45 -34.24
C ALA A 5 -27.72 29.23 -33.91
N LYS A 6 -26.44 29.29 -34.27
CA LYS A 6 -25.42 28.38 -33.76
C LYS A 6 -25.12 28.78 -32.31
N LYS A 7 -25.46 27.90 -31.37
CA LYS A 7 -25.00 27.97 -29.98
C LYS A 7 -23.47 27.95 -29.98
N PHE A 8 -22.87 29.03 -29.51
CA PHE A 8 -21.48 29.06 -29.04
C PHE A 8 -21.45 28.24 -27.75
N LEU A 9 -20.81 27.07 -27.78
CA LEU A 9 -20.47 26.34 -26.58
C LEU A 9 -19.19 26.98 -26.03
N LEU A 10 -19.33 27.82 -25.00
CA LEU A 10 -18.19 28.31 -24.21
C LEU A 10 -17.64 27.10 -23.45
N LEU A 11 -16.54 26.51 -23.93
CA LEU A 11 -15.79 25.53 -23.17
C LEU A 11 -14.92 26.31 -22.17
N THR A 12 -15.38 26.41 -20.93
CA THR A 12 -14.59 26.96 -19.82
C THR A 12 -13.43 26.02 -19.54
N MET A 13 -12.24 26.35 -20.04
CA MET A 13 -11.00 25.74 -19.58
C MET A 13 -10.72 26.21 -18.16
N THR A 14 -10.94 25.34 -17.18
CA THR A 14 -10.52 25.55 -15.81
C THR A 14 -9.01 25.36 -15.73
N LEU A 15 -8.26 26.46 -15.87
CA LEU A 15 -6.84 26.52 -15.55
C LEU A 15 -6.70 26.47 -14.02
N VAL A 16 -6.43 25.30 -13.45
CA VAL A 16 -6.15 25.16 -12.01
C VAL A 16 -4.72 25.65 -11.76
N SER A 17 -4.58 26.88 -11.29
CA SER A 17 -3.34 27.39 -10.70
C SER A 17 -3.19 26.84 -9.28
N LEU A 18 -2.16 26.01 -9.04
CA LEU A 18 -1.69 25.68 -7.70
C LEU A 18 -1.04 26.93 -7.07
N ILE A 19 -1.69 27.50 -6.05
CA ILE A 19 -1.06 28.40 -5.09
C ILE A 19 -1.19 27.73 -3.72
N SER A 20 -0.08 27.22 -3.21
CA SER A 20 0.01 26.62 -1.88
C SER A 20 0.01 27.72 -0.81
N PHE A 21 -1.03 27.78 0.02
CA PHE A 21 -1.02 28.53 1.28
C PHE A 21 -0.56 27.61 2.41
N THR A 22 0.60 27.90 3.00
CA THR A 22 1.01 27.35 4.29
C THR A 22 0.34 28.14 5.41
N SER A 23 -0.57 27.49 6.14
CA SER A 23 -1.17 27.99 7.37
C SER A 23 -0.41 27.43 8.58
N CYS A 24 0.36 28.27 9.26
CA CYS A 24 0.88 27.99 10.60
C CYS A 24 0.02 28.72 11.64
N SER A 25 -0.62 27.98 12.54
CA SER A 25 -1.17 28.52 13.79
C SER A 25 -1.24 27.42 14.84
N SER A 26 -0.46 27.60 15.91
CA SER A 26 -0.91 27.53 17.33
C SER A 26 0.33 27.68 18.22
N LYS A 27 0.54 28.86 18.82
CA LYS A 27 0.15 29.25 20.19
C LYS A 27 0.92 28.53 21.31
N LYS A 28 1.88 29.27 21.87
CA LYS A 28 2.33 29.20 23.26
C LYS A 28 1.21 29.68 24.19
N THR A 29 1.10 29.06 25.37
CA THR A 29 0.87 29.79 26.62
C THR A 29 1.38 28.95 27.79
N ASP A 30 2.27 29.57 28.55
CA ASP A 30 2.80 29.14 29.84
C ASP A 30 1.72 29.19 30.93
N SER A 31 1.81 28.31 31.92
CA SER A 31 1.44 28.64 33.29
C SER A 31 2.15 27.69 34.26
N GLU A 32 2.99 28.29 35.08
CA GLU A 32 3.79 27.74 36.15
C GLU A 32 3.00 27.79 37.48
N VAL A 33 3.58 27.14 38.51
CA VAL A 33 3.38 27.34 39.97
C VAL A 33 2.25 26.55 40.67
N ASN A 34 2.62 25.49 41.40
CA ASN A 34 2.78 25.52 42.87
C ASN A 34 3.23 24.16 43.44
N LEU A 35 4.33 24.21 44.20
CA LEU A 35 4.80 23.20 45.16
C LEU A 35 4.36 23.68 46.55
N GLU A 36 3.85 22.78 47.40
CA GLU A 36 4.06 22.81 48.85
C GLU A 36 3.59 21.49 49.50
N ASP A 37 4.57 20.77 50.04
CA ASP A 37 4.65 20.02 51.32
C ASP A 37 3.38 19.53 52.05
N ASN A 38 3.36 18.25 52.45
CA ASN A 38 3.83 17.84 53.80
C ASN A 38 3.71 16.31 54.07
N GLN A 39 4.78 15.75 54.64
CA GLN A 39 4.90 14.81 55.80
C GLN A 39 3.70 13.89 56.15
N GLY A 40 3.84 12.61 56.54
CA GLY A 40 4.96 11.80 57.04
C GLY A 40 4.41 10.53 57.77
N LEU A 41 5.33 9.69 58.28
CA LEU A 41 5.17 8.49 59.15
C LEU A 41 4.65 7.20 58.46
N SER A 42 5.34 6.05 58.35
CA SER A 42 6.32 5.26 59.13
C SER A 42 5.70 4.04 59.84
N VAL A 43 6.18 2.85 59.44
CA VAL A 43 6.39 1.61 60.25
C VAL A 43 5.07 0.88 60.64
N GLU A 44 4.87 -0.43 60.48
CA GLU A 44 5.65 -1.56 61.00
C GLU A 44 5.18 -2.92 60.42
N GLU A 45 6.08 -3.91 60.47
CA GLU A 45 5.90 -5.32 60.10
C GLU A 45 4.83 -6.05 60.93
N GLN A 46 4.20 -7.08 60.35
CA GLN A 46 3.92 -8.29 61.11
C GLN A 46 3.95 -9.54 60.22
N SER A 47 4.82 -10.44 60.64
CA SER A 47 5.10 -11.78 60.15
C SER A 47 3.88 -12.71 60.18
N ARG A 48 3.84 -13.67 59.24
CA ARG A 48 3.28 -15.01 59.43
C ARG A 48 3.77 -15.94 58.33
N ASP A 49 4.69 -16.83 58.73
CA ASP A 49 4.97 -18.07 58.02
C ASP A 49 3.70 -18.91 57.93
N ASN A 50 3.40 -19.42 56.73
CA ASN A 50 2.63 -20.65 56.59
C ASN A 50 3.10 -21.39 55.33
N VAL A 51 3.90 -22.42 55.57
CA VAL A 51 4.25 -23.49 54.64
C VAL A 51 2.97 -24.27 54.32
N THR A 52 2.54 -24.35 53.06
CA THR A 52 2.14 -25.62 52.44
C THR A 52 1.85 -25.51 50.93
N THR A 53 2.41 -26.48 50.21
CA THR A 53 2.01 -27.03 48.90
C THR A 53 2.17 -26.15 47.66
N GLU A 54 3.35 -26.28 47.05
CA GLU A 54 3.52 -26.24 45.60
C GLU A 54 2.52 -27.22 44.95
N GLN A 55 1.46 -26.68 44.35
CA GLN A 55 0.83 -27.32 43.21
C GLN A 55 1.44 -26.66 41.96
N GLU A 56 2.46 -27.32 41.42
CA GLU A 56 2.77 -27.25 39.99
C GLU A 56 1.48 -27.58 39.23
N VAL A 57 0.77 -26.54 38.80
CA VAL A 57 -0.20 -26.67 37.72
C VAL A 57 0.64 -26.76 36.46
N ASP A 58 0.96 -27.99 36.06
CA ASP A 58 1.49 -28.33 34.75
C ASP A 58 0.46 -27.94 33.69
N SER A 59 0.52 -26.67 33.27
CA SER A 59 -0.22 -26.15 32.13
C SER A 59 0.58 -26.33 30.85
N ASN A 60 1.11 -27.53 30.59
CA ASN A 60 1.53 -27.92 29.25
C ASN A 60 0.31 -28.43 28.45
N GLN A 61 -0.63 -27.53 28.15
CA GLN A 61 -1.27 -27.63 26.84
C GLN A 61 -0.26 -27.06 25.85
N ASN A 62 0.34 -27.97 25.09
CA ASN A 62 1.40 -27.73 24.13
C ASN A 62 0.86 -26.92 22.92
N SER A 63 0.42 -25.67 23.16
CA SER A 63 0.02 -24.76 22.10
C SER A 63 1.25 -24.46 21.24
N LYS A 64 1.16 -24.73 19.95
CA LYS A 64 2.27 -24.54 19.03
C LYS A 64 2.38 -23.05 18.72
N THR A 65 3.10 -22.30 19.55
CA THR A 65 3.33 -20.88 19.32
C THR A 65 4.14 -20.66 18.05
N LEU A 66 3.74 -19.70 17.23
CA LEU A 66 4.38 -19.33 15.98
C LEU A 66 4.66 -17.81 15.92
N THR A 67 5.93 -17.44 16.07
CA THR A 67 6.41 -16.06 15.95
C THR A 67 6.74 -15.69 14.49
N PRO A 68 6.80 -14.40 14.10
CA PRO A 68 7.14 -13.95 12.74
C PRO A 68 8.42 -14.56 12.17
N SER A 69 9.50 -14.59 12.95
CA SER A 69 10.79 -15.14 12.53
C SER A 69 10.68 -16.61 12.14
N ARG A 70 9.91 -17.39 12.90
CA ARG A 70 9.64 -18.81 12.64
C ARG A 70 8.61 -19.00 11.52
N ALA A 71 7.61 -18.13 11.45
CA ALA A 71 6.53 -18.16 10.47
C ALA A 71 7.06 -17.93 9.06
N PHE A 72 7.85 -16.88 8.87
CA PHE A 72 8.34 -16.45 7.56
C PHE A 72 9.63 -17.15 7.12
N SER A 73 10.35 -17.80 8.05
CA SER A 73 11.45 -18.71 7.70
C SER A 73 10.97 -20.05 7.15
N GLN A 74 9.66 -20.29 7.07
CA GLN A 74 9.09 -21.47 6.44
C GLN A 74 8.57 -21.10 5.06
N GLN A 75 8.64 -22.05 4.12
CA GLN A 75 7.93 -21.90 2.86
C GLN A 75 6.42 -21.83 3.15
N GLY A 76 5.73 -20.86 2.55
CA GLY A 76 4.29 -20.75 2.75
C GLY A 76 3.64 -19.54 2.11
N ILE A 77 2.35 -19.69 1.87
CA ILE A 77 1.49 -18.66 1.28
C ILE A 77 0.75 -17.91 2.39
N TRP A 78 0.76 -16.59 2.28
CA TRP A 78 0.04 -15.66 3.14
C TRP A 78 -0.86 -14.76 2.31
N PHE A 79 -1.98 -14.35 2.88
CA PHE A 79 -3.01 -13.54 2.26
C PHE A 79 -3.07 -12.20 2.98
N GLU A 80 -2.89 -11.12 2.23
CA GLU A 80 -3.15 -9.77 2.72
C GLU A 80 -4.65 -9.49 2.71
N ILE A 81 -5.17 -9.01 3.84
CA ILE A 81 -6.58 -8.63 4.02
C ILE A 81 -6.67 -7.18 4.52
N TYR A 82 -7.86 -6.58 4.37
CA TYR A 82 -8.13 -5.28 4.97
C TYR A 82 -7.98 -5.35 6.49
N SER A 83 -7.40 -4.30 7.08
CA SER A 83 -7.23 -4.22 8.53
C SER A 83 -8.58 -4.34 9.25
N ASN A 84 -8.63 -5.10 10.34
CA ASN A 84 -9.83 -5.33 11.14
C ASN A 84 -11.00 -5.98 10.38
N SER A 85 -10.71 -6.68 9.27
CA SER A 85 -11.73 -7.40 8.50
C SER A 85 -11.72 -8.88 8.88
N SER A 86 -12.89 -9.43 9.17
CA SER A 86 -13.06 -10.87 9.32
C SER A 86 -12.85 -11.58 7.99
N VAL A 87 -12.23 -12.76 8.01
CA VAL A 87 -12.11 -13.61 6.82
C VAL A 87 -13.39 -14.43 6.65
N SER A 88 -13.99 -14.31 5.47
CA SER A 88 -15.19 -15.02 5.04
C SER A 88 -15.03 -15.41 3.57
N LYS A 89 -15.92 -16.26 3.04
CA LYS A 89 -15.86 -16.70 1.63
C LYS A 89 -15.85 -15.53 0.63
N ASP A 90 -16.51 -14.42 0.96
CA ASP A 90 -16.64 -13.26 0.07
C ASP A 90 -15.61 -12.16 0.41
N SER A 91 -14.79 -12.35 1.46
CA SER A 91 -13.74 -11.40 1.82
C SER A 91 -12.69 -11.32 0.71
N GLU A 92 -12.31 -10.10 0.35
CA GLU A 92 -11.32 -9.84 -0.69
C GLU A 92 -9.90 -10.16 -0.19
N ILE A 93 -9.11 -10.76 -1.08
CA ILE A 93 -7.67 -10.99 -0.93
C ILE A 93 -6.96 -9.85 -1.69
N ILE A 94 -6.35 -8.93 -0.94
CA ILE A 94 -5.66 -7.76 -1.50
C ILE A 94 -4.39 -8.19 -2.21
N SER A 95 -3.64 -9.11 -1.60
CA SER A 95 -2.45 -9.68 -2.18
C SER A 95 -2.16 -11.07 -1.61
N ILE A 96 -1.33 -11.81 -2.34
CA ILE A 96 -0.82 -13.11 -1.95
C ILE A 96 0.70 -12.99 -1.85
N LEU A 97 1.23 -13.35 -0.69
CA LEU A 97 2.66 -13.36 -0.41
C LEU A 97 3.15 -14.80 -0.39
N ASN A 98 4.21 -15.10 -1.13
CA ASN A 98 4.85 -16.41 -1.13
C ASN A 98 6.23 -16.28 -0.50
N PHE A 99 6.40 -16.88 0.68
CA PHE A 99 7.68 -16.97 1.37
C PHE A 99 8.42 -18.23 0.90
N ASP A 100 9.71 -18.08 0.60
CA ASP A 100 10.54 -19.18 0.08
C ASP A 100 11.22 -20.03 1.18
N GLY A 101 11.05 -19.64 2.45
CA GLY A 101 11.74 -20.24 3.60
C GLY A 101 13.22 -19.88 3.73
N ASN A 102 13.77 -19.10 2.80
CA ASN A 102 15.18 -18.69 2.75
C ASN A 102 15.35 -17.17 2.93
N GLY A 103 14.34 -16.51 3.52
CA GLY A 103 14.40 -15.08 3.80
C GLY A 103 13.93 -14.18 2.65
N HIS A 104 13.28 -14.73 1.62
CA HIS A 104 12.69 -13.95 0.53
C HIS A 104 11.17 -14.11 0.45
N VAL A 105 10.54 -13.09 -0.11
CA VAL A 105 9.10 -13.03 -0.35
C VAL A 105 8.83 -12.52 -1.77
N SER A 106 7.91 -13.20 -2.46
CA SER A 106 7.27 -12.71 -3.68
C SER A 106 5.89 -12.15 -3.34
N TYR A 107 5.59 -10.95 -3.83
CA TYR A 107 4.35 -10.24 -3.53
C TYR A 107 3.48 -10.10 -4.78
N TYR A 108 2.34 -10.79 -4.78
CA TYR A 108 1.36 -10.77 -5.86
C TYR A 108 0.13 -10.01 -5.41
N LYS A 109 0.09 -8.70 -5.67
CA LYS A 109 -1.15 -7.96 -5.48
C LYS A 109 -2.22 -8.50 -6.44
N CYS A 110 -3.43 -8.68 -5.96
CA CYS A 110 -4.52 -9.35 -6.65
C CYS A 110 -5.72 -8.41 -6.83
N ASP A 111 -6.58 -8.72 -7.80
CA ASP A 111 -7.82 -7.98 -8.08
C ASP A 111 -8.96 -8.99 -8.18
N ASN A 112 -10.09 -8.73 -7.49
CA ASN A 112 -11.28 -9.57 -7.53
C ASN A 112 -11.02 -11.04 -7.12
N LEU A 113 -10.06 -11.26 -6.21
CA LEU A 113 -9.83 -12.56 -5.57
C LEU A 113 -10.48 -12.56 -4.20
N THR A 114 -11.15 -13.66 -3.88
CA THR A 114 -11.79 -13.89 -2.58
C THR A 114 -11.37 -15.24 -2.02
N PHE A 115 -11.60 -15.47 -0.73
CA PHE A 115 -11.32 -16.77 -0.11
C PHE A 115 -12.17 -17.90 -0.71
N SER A 116 -13.33 -17.59 -1.31
CA SER A 116 -14.11 -18.59 -2.04
C SER A 116 -13.36 -19.20 -3.22
N ASN A 117 -12.46 -18.44 -3.84
CA ASN A 117 -11.68 -18.89 -4.98
C ASN A 117 -10.58 -19.89 -4.59
N LEU A 118 -10.25 -20.01 -3.31
CA LEU A 118 -9.20 -20.92 -2.81
C LEU A 118 -9.71 -22.36 -2.59
N LYS A 119 -11.04 -22.56 -2.58
CA LYS A 119 -11.64 -23.84 -2.22
C LYS A 119 -11.13 -24.97 -3.11
N GLY A 120 -10.57 -25.99 -2.48
CA GLY A 120 -10.07 -27.20 -3.15
C GLY A 120 -8.77 -26.99 -3.94
N LEU A 121 -8.13 -25.82 -3.83
CA LEU A 121 -6.85 -25.56 -4.48
C LEU A 121 -5.69 -25.95 -3.55
N SER A 122 -4.67 -26.55 -4.15
CA SER A 122 -3.34 -26.71 -3.54
C SER A 122 -2.57 -25.39 -3.52
N ASP A 123 -1.51 -25.30 -2.71
CA ASP A 123 -0.64 -24.11 -2.64
C ASP A 123 -0.07 -23.72 -4.02
N ASN A 124 0.31 -24.70 -4.85
CA ASN A 124 0.79 -24.43 -6.21
C ASN A 124 -0.32 -23.82 -7.08
N GLU A 125 -1.55 -24.30 -6.98
CA GLU A 125 -2.68 -23.74 -7.73
C GLU A 125 -3.07 -22.34 -7.22
N ILE A 126 -2.97 -22.09 -5.91
CA ILE A 126 -3.15 -20.76 -5.32
C ILE A 126 -2.08 -19.80 -5.85
N LEU A 127 -0.83 -20.25 -5.96
CA LEU A 127 0.25 -19.43 -6.50
C LEU A 127 0.06 -19.12 -7.99
N GLU A 128 -0.37 -20.09 -8.80
CA GLU A 128 -0.71 -19.86 -10.21
C GLU A 128 -1.92 -18.93 -10.37
N LEU A 129 -2.90 -19.03 -9.48
CA LEU A 129 -4.03 -18.10 -9.39
C LEU A 129 -3.56 -16.68 -9.05
N ALA A 130 -2.62 -16.54 -8.12
CA ALA A 130 -2.00 -15.26 -7.76
C ALA A 130 -1.27 -14.63 -8.94
N LYS A 131 -0.42 -15.39 -9.64
CA LYS A 131 0.28 -14.94 -10.87
C LYS A 131 -0.69 -14.50 -11.95
N LYS A 132 -1.73 -15.29 -12.20
CA LYS A 132 -2.76 -14.97 -13.20
C LYS A 132 -3.51 -13.70 -12.84
N SER A 133 -3.92 -13.54 -11.58
CA SER A 133 -4.59 -12.32 -11.11
C SER A 133 -3.68 -11.11 -11.22
N ASN A 134 -2.42 -11.22 -10.78
CA ASN A 134 -1.46 -10.13 -10.81
C ASN A 134 -1.20 -9.67 -12.25
N LYS A 135 -0.90 -10.61 -13.16
CA LYS A 135 -0.73 -10.33 -14.59
C LYS A 135 -1.98 -9.66 -15.17
N SER A 136 -3.17 -10.19 -14.89
CA SER A 136 -4.41 -9.62 -15.41
C SER A 136 -4.62 -8.19 -14.93
N ARG A 137 -4.29 -7.85 -13.67
CA ARG A 137 -4.33 -6.47 -13.21
C ARG A 137 -3.35 -5.61 -14.00
N ILE A 138 -2.10 -6.05 -14.12
CA ILE A 138 -1.08 -5.28 -14.84
C ILE A 138 -1.51 -5.00 -16.28
N ASP A 139 -2.00 -6.02 -16.99
CA ASP A 139 -2.49 -5.87 -18.37
C ASP A 139 -3.65 -4.85 -18.45
N LYS A 140 -4.61 -4.90 -17.50
CA LYS A 140 -5.71 -3.93 -17.42
C LYS A 140 -5.21 -2.50 -17.16
N ASN A 141 -4.26 -2.34 -16.25
CA ASN A 141 -3.69 -1.03 -15.91
C ASN A 141 -2.94 -0.43 -17.11
N LEU A 142 -2.14 -1.24 -17.82
CA LEU A 142 -1.45 -0.81 -19.04
C LEU A 142 -2.44 -0.36 -20.12
N GLN A 143 -3.50 -1.16 -20.35
CA GLN A 143 -4.53 -0.83 -21.32
C GLN A 143 -5.28 0.46 -20.95
N LYS A 144 -5.68 0.61 -19.68
CA LYS A 144 -6.31 1.83 -19.18
C LYS A 144 -5.40 3.06 -19.36
N GLY A 145 -4.10 2.90 -19.11
CA GLY A 145 -3.10 3.95 -19.33
C GLY A 145 -3.00 4.39 -20.79
N ILE A 146 -3.03 3.44 -21.73
CA ILE A 146 -3.06 3.72 -23.17
C ILE A 146 -4.34 4.48 -23.53
N GLU A 147 -5.50 3.99 -23.09
CA GLU A 147 -6.81 4.59 -23.40
C GLU A 147 -6.94 6.03 -22.90
N ILE A 148 -6.49 6.31 -21.67
CA ILE A 148 -6.49 7.66 -21.10
C ILE A 148 -5.60 8.60 -21.95
N ASN A 149 -4.37 8.18 -22.26
CA ASN A 149 -3.43 8.99 -23.02
C ASN A 149 -3.90 9.22 -24.46
N GLU A 150 -4.46 8.19 -25.12
CA GLU A 150 -5.03 8.30 -26.46
C GLU A 150 -6.28 9.19 -26.48
N LYS A 151 -7.08 9.20 -25.40
CA LYS A 151 -8.25 10.09 -25.24
C LYS A 151 -7.86 11.55 -24.99
N GLU A 152 -6.76 11.80 -24.29
CA GLU A 152 -6.30 13.16 -23.99
C GLU A 152 -5.57 13.83 -25.17
N LYS A 153 -4.80 13.07 -25.94
CA LYS A 153 -3.98 13.58 -27.05
C LYS A 153 -4.73 14.54 -28.01
N PRO A 154 -5.97 14.25 -28.46
CA PRO A 154 -6.69 15.12 -29.38
C PRO A 154 -6.93 16.54 -28.84
N SER A 155 -7.17 16.70 -27.53
CA SER A 155 -7.41 18.02 -26.93
C SER A 155 -6.17 18.91 -26.99
N TYR A 156 -4.98 18.32 -26.80
CA TYR A 156 -3.72 19.05 -26.93
C TYR A 156 -3.41 19.39 -28.40
N LEU A 157 -3.69 18.49 -29.33
CA LEU A 157 -3.56 18.74 -30.77
C LEU A 157 -4.48 19.86 -31.27
N GLU A 158 -5.74 19.87 -30.81
CA GLU A 158 -6.69 20.94 -31.14
C GLU A 158 -6.22 22.29 -30.59
N SER A 159 -5.79 22.32 -29.32
CA SER A 159 -5.23 23.52 -28.68
C SER A 159 -4.00 24.02 -29.44
N LYS A 160 -3.13 23.10 -29.89
CA LYS A 160 -1.93 23.45 -30.67
C LYS A 160 -2.33 24.11 -31.99
N SER A 161 -3.26 23.51 -32.74
CA SER A 161 -3.76 24.06 -33.99
C SER A 161 -4.41 25.44 -33.81
N PHE A 162 -5.10 25.67 -32.69
CA PHE A 162 -5.64 26.98 -32.34
C PHE A 162 -4.52 28.02 -32.20
N PHE A 163 -3.48 27.73 -31.42
CA PHE A 163 -2.37 28.67 -31.22
C PHE A 163 -1.50 28.86 -32.46
N GLU A 164 -1.35 27.84 -33.31
CA GLU A 164 -0.64 27.96 -34.59
C GLU A 164 -1.32 28.97 -35.52
N LYS A 165 -2.65 28.95 -35.62
CA LYS A 165 -3.42 29.94 -36.39
C LYS A 165 -3.27 31.36 -35.83
N HIS A 166 -3.26 31.50 -34.50
CA HIS A 166 -3.08 32.80 -33.85
C HIS A 166 -1.65 33.32 -33.99
N LEU A 167 -0.66 32.43 -33.99
CA LEU A 167 0.74 32.76 -34.27
C LEU A 167 0.89 33.29 -35.70
N GLU A 168 0.25 32.66 -36.69
CA GLU A 168 0.26 33.14 -38.08
C GLU A 168 -0.38 34.54 -38.20
N PHE A 169 -1.54 34.74 -37.55
CA PHE A 169 -2.17 36.06 -37.51
C PHE A 169 -1.25 37.12 -36.85
N ALA A 170 -0.61 36.79 -35.73
CA ALA A 170 0.32 37.71 -35.06
C ALA A 170 1.53 38.07 -35.94
N LYS A 171 2.08 37.09 -36.67
CA LYS A 171 3.16 37.32 -37.65
C LYS A 171 2.72 38.27 -38.76
N ASN A 172 1.53 38.06 -39.33
CA ASN A 172 1.01 38.89 -40.42
C ASN A 172 0.74 40.35 -40.00
N ASN A 173 0.52 40.59 -38.70
CA ASN A 173 0.27 41.93 -38.14
C ASN A 173 1.49 42.52 -37.42
N ASN A 174 2.67 41.88 -37.48
CA ASN A 174 3.87 42.27 -36.74
C ASN A 174 3.64 42.45 -35.21
N ASP A 175 2.77 41.64 -34.61
CA ASP A 175 2.55 41.63 -33.16
C ASP A 175 3.61 40.77 -32.45
N GLU A 176 4.73 41.40 -32.09
CA GLU A 176 5.86 40.72 -31.42
C GLU A 176 5.46 40.03 -30.11
N LYS A 177 4.54 40.63 -29.34
CA LYS A 177 4.10 40.07 -28.06
C LYS A 177 3.26 38.81 -28.29
N GLY A 178 2.34 38.86 -29.25
CA GLY A 178 1.55 37.71 -29.69
C GLY A 178 2.45 36.58 -30.20
N ILE A 179 3.42 36.89 -31.06
CA ILE A 179 4.38 35.92 -31.60
C ILE A 179 5.09 35.17 -30.46
N LYS A 180 5.65 35.91 -29.49
CA LYS A 180 6.36 35.31 -28.35
C LYS A 180 5.43 34.43 -27.50
N SER A 181 4.24 34.94 -27.18
CA SER A 181 3.27 34.22 -26.34
C SER A 181 2.80 32.92 -26.98
N TYR A 182 2.35 32.97 -28.24
CA TYR A 182 1.83 31.78 -28.93
C TYR A 182 2.93 30.75 -29.22
N THR A 183 4.15 31.19 -29.54
CA THR A 183 5.30 30.27 -29.71
C THR A 183 5.58 29.49 -28.42
N SER A 184 5.52 30.15 -27.26
CA SER A 184 5.69 29.48 -25.96
C SER A 184 4.58 28.46 -25.71
N MET A 185 3.32 28.83 -25.92
CA MET A 185 2.17 27.93 -25.73
C MET A 185 2.25 26.70 -26.64
N ILE A 186 2.64 26.87 -27.91
CA ILE A 186 2.85 25.76 -28.84
C ILE A 186 3.95 24.84 -28.34
N SER A 187 5.06 25.40 -27.84
CA SER A 187 6.18 24.61 -27.31
C SER A 187 5.79 23.78 -26.08
N ASP A 188 4.98 24.35 -25.18
CA ASP A 188 4.45 23.62 -24.03
C ASP A 188 3.53 22.46 -24.46
N LEU A 189 2.69 22.70 -25.48
CA LEU A 189 1.80 21.67 -26.03
C LEU A 189 2.59 20.56 -26.75
N ASP A 190 3.64 20.91 -27.49
CA ASP A 190 4.53 19.93 -28.12
C ASP A 190 5.21 19.02 -27.09
N ARG A 191 5.66 19.59 -25.97
CA ARG A 191 6.18 18.81 -24.85
C ARG A 191 5.13 17.85 -24.30
N LYS A 192 3.89 18.33 -24.08
CA LYS A 192 2.79 17.48 -23.58
C LYS A 192 2.41 16.36 -24.53
N ILE A 193 2.31 16.64 -25.82
CA ILE A 193 2.06 15.62 -26.85
C ILE A 193 3.18 14.57 -26.86
N SER A 194 4.44 15.02 -26.75
CA SER A 194 5.60 14.13 -26.69
C SER A 194 5.62 13.26 -25.42
N GLU A 195 5.23 13.81 -24.27
CA GLU A 195 5.06 13.07 -23.01
C GLU A 195 4.00 11.96 -23.18
N ILE A 196 2.86 12.29 -23.78
CA ILE A 196 1.78 11.33 -24.07
C ILE A 196 2.27 10.21 -24.99
N ASP A 197 2.95 10.54 -26.09
CA ASP A 197 3.47 9.55 -27.04
C ASP A 197 4.53 8.63 -26.41
N SER A 198 5.37 9.20 -25.54
CA SER A 198 6.34 8.44 -24.74
C SER A 198 5.63 7.48 -23.79
N ASN A 199 4.59 7.92 -23.08
CA ASN A 199 3.83 7.08 -22.15
C ASN A 199 3.11 5.93 -22.86
N ILE A 200 2.41 6.22 -23.96
CA ILE A 200 1.75 5.18 -24.78
C ILE A 200 2.79 4.14 -25.25
N SER A 201 3.95 4.61 -25.69
CA SER A 201 5.04 3.72 -26.13
C SER A 201 5.59 2.88 -24.98
N LYS A 202 5.76 3.45 -23.78
CA LYS A 202 6.18 2.70 -22.58
C LYS A 202 5.17 1.61 -22.22
N PHE A 203 3.88 1.93 -22.22
CA PHE A 203 2.83 0.95 -21.91
C PHE A 203 2.75 -0.18 -22.94
N LYS A 204 2.77 0.14 -24.24
CA LYS A 204 2.72 -0.86 -25.32
C LYS A 204 3.93 -1.79 -25.33
N ASN A 205 5.09 -1.30 -24.90
CA ASN A 205 6.34 -2.08 -24.88
C ASN A 205 6.61 -2.75 -23.52
N TYR A 206 5.78 -2.53 -22.51
CA TYR A 206 5.95 -3.16 -21.21
C TYR A 206 5.74 -4.67 -21.32
N LYS A 207 6.68 -5.44 -20.78
CA LYS A 207 6.61 -6.91 -20.74
C LYS A 207 6.46 -7.34 -19.29
N TYR A 208 5.30 -7.90 -18.98
CA TYR A 208 5.06 -8.47 -17.66
C TYR A 208 6.06 -9.59 -17.36
N SER A 209 6.57 -9.56 -16.13
CA SER A 209 7.30 -10.67 -15.51
C SER A 209 6.76 -10.85 -14.10
N ASP A 210 6.74 -12.09 -13.62
CA ASP A 210 6.39 -12.36 -12.23
C ASP A 210 7.28 -11.57 -11.26
N PRO A 211 6.73 -11.13 -10.10
CA PRO A 211 7.50 -10.53 -9.03
C PRO A 211 8.71 -11.38 -8.64
N THR A 212 9.89 -10.79 -8.72
CA THR A 212 11.13 -11.41 -8.26
C THR A 212 11.10 -11.50 -6.73
N PRO A 213 11.43 -12.66 -6.13
CA PRO A 213 11.58 -12.77 -4.69
C PRO A 213 12.55 -11.71 -4.14
N THR A 214 12.15 -11.00 -3.09
CA THR A 214 12.98 -9.98 -2.45
C THR A 214 13.23 -10.30 -1.00
N LYS A 215 14.40 -9.92 -0.50
CA LYS A 215 14.75 -10.15 0.89
C LYS A 215 13.83 -9.33 1.79
N TYR A 216 13.25 -9.97 2.80
CA TYR A 216 12.51 -9.27 3.85
C TYR A 216 13.38 -9.02 5.08
N THR A 217 12.94 -8.10 5.92
CA THR A 217 13.54 -7.81 7.23
C THR A 217 12.43 -7.70 8.26
N LEU A 218 12.61 -8.35 9.41
CA LEU A 218 11.78 -8.14 10.58
C LEU A 218 12.35 -6.99 11.41
N LYS A 219 11.47 -6.13 11.92
CA LYS A 219 11.81 -5.00 12.79
C LYS A 219 10.94 -5.05 14.04
N ILE A 220 11.59 -5.07 15.19
CA ILE A 220 10.97 -4.95 16.51
C ILE A 220 11.13 -3.53 17.01
N LYS A 221 10.10 -3.03 17.69
CA LYS A 221 10.21 -1.93 18.64
C LYS A 221 9.99 -2.41 20.06
N THR A 222 10.86 -2.02 20.97
CA THR A 222 10.72 -2.41 22.38
C THR A 222 9.70 -1.54 23.13
N ASP A 223 9.23 -2.00 24.28
CA ASP A 223 8.35 -1.23 25.19
C ASP A 223 9.08 -0.12 25.99
N GLY A 224 10.34 0.16 25.63
CA GLY A 224 11.21 1.08 26.36
C GLY A 224 12.06 0.43 27.46
N THR A 225 11.80 -0.83 27.81
CA THR A 225 12.63 -1.61 28.75
C THR A 225 13.79 -2.34 28.07
N GLY A 226 13.70 -2.53 26.75
CA GLY A 226 14.62 -3.38 25.98
C GLY A 226 14.34 -4.89 26.10
N ASN A 227 13.44 -5.31 27.00
CA ASN A 227 13.19 -6.72 27.30
C ASN A 227 11.94 -7.28 26.62
N ASN A 228 10.95 -6.43 26.33
CA ASN A 228 9.71 -6.86 25.68
C ASN A 228 9.50 -6.14 24.35
N THR A 229 8.87 -6.85 23.42
CA THR A 229 8.43 -6.32 22.13
C THR A 229 7.10 -5.60 22.30
N SER A 230 7.06 -4.33 21.89
CA SER A 230 5.83 -3.52 21.81
C SER A 230 5.16 -3.68 20.45
N THR A 231 5.95 -3.63 19.37
CA THR A 231 5.45 -3.83 18.00
C THR A 231 6.46 -4.59 17.17
N GLU A 232 5.98 -5.40 16.22
CA GLU A 232 6.82 -6.02 15.21
C GLU A 232 6.29 -5.72 13.81
N SER A 233 7.18 -5.61 12.83
CA SER A 233 6.81 -5.40 11.44
C SER A 233 7.71 -6.19 10.49
N ILE A 234 7.15 -6.59 9.35
CA ILE A 234 7.92 -7.12 8.23
C ILE A 234 8.03 -6.06 7.14
N VAL A 235 9.25 -5.89 6.62
CA VAL A 235 9.58 -4.90 5.59
C VAL A 235 10.27 -5.56 4.41
N PHE A 236 9.81 -5.26 3.20
CA PHE A 236 10.43 -5.73 1.96
C PHE A 236 10.14 -4.75 0.82
N THR A 237 10.80 -4.95 -0.32
CA THR A 237 10.61 -4.12 -1.51
C THR A 237 9.82 -4.87 -2.55
N ILE A 238 8.76 -4.28 -3.08
CA ILE A 238 8.03 -4.84 -4.21
C ILE A 238 8.51 -4.23 -5.52
N THR A 239 8.58 -5.04 -6.56
CA THR A 239 8.70 -4.61 -7.95
C THR A 239 7.33 -4.64 -8.60
N ASN A 240 7.13 -3.89 -9.68
CA ASN A 240 5.87 -3.87 -10.42
C ASN A 240 4.64 -3.33 -9.63
N ALA A 241 4.87 -2.39 -8.69
CA ALA A 241 3.82 -1.61 -8.04
C ALA A 241 3.29 -0.47 -8.92
N PHE A 242 2.08 -0.60 -9.46
CA PHE A 242 1.36 0.53 -10.04
C PHE A 242 0.73 1.37 -8.92
N SER A 243 0.66 2.70 -9.10
CA SER A 243 -0.14 3.53 -8.19
C SER A 243 -1.61 3.13 -8.35
N ASP A 244 -2.20 2.59 -7.29
CA ASP A 244 -3.64 2.30 -7.21
C ASP A 244 -4.38 3.40 -6.42
N ASP A 245 -3.77 4.59 -6.24
CA ASP A 245 -4.47 5.69 -5.58
C ASP A 245 -5.66 6.09 -6.47
N LYS A 246 -6.88 5.84 -6.00
CA LYS A 246 -8.13 6.19 -6.71
C LYS A 246 -8.20 7.69 -7.03
N ARG A 247 -7.41 8.53 -6.36
CA ARG A 247 -7.25 9.96 -6.71
C ARG A 247 -6.48 10.15 -8.02
N ASP A 248 -5.53 9.26 -8.34
CA ASP A 248 -4.79 9.21 -9.61
C ASP A 248 -5.63 8.60 -10.75
N GLU A 249 -6.76 7.97 -10.45
CA GLU A 249 -7.75 7.59 -11.48
C GLU A 249 -8.66 8.75 -11.90
N MET A 250 -8.83 9.75 -11.03
CA MET A 250 -9.65 10.95 -11.30
C MET A 250 -8.82 12.16 -11.75
N LEU A 251 -7.55 12.21 -11.38
CA LEU A 251 -6.57 13.18 -11.83
C LEU A 251 -5.68 12.43 -12.82
N ASN A 252 -5.54 12.92 -14.05
CA ASN A 252 -4.74 12.36 -15.15
C ASN A 252 -3.24 12.18 -14.81
N VAL A 253 -2.92 11.47 -13.74
CA VAL A 253 -1.56 11.15 -13.34
C VAL A 253 -1.17 9.99 -14.26
N PRO A 254 -0.09 10.16 -15.04
CA PRO A 254 0.46 9.05 -15.80
C PRO A 254 0.58 7.87 -14.84
N LEU A 255 0.07 6.69 -15.22
CA LEU A 255 0.48 5.44 -14.59
C LEU A 255 1.99 5.42 -14.68
N GLU A 256 2.68 5.90 -13.64
CA GLU A 256 4.12 5.86 -13.61
C GLU A 256 4.44 4.38 -13.70
N VAL A 257 5.12 4.03 -14.78
CA VAL A 257 5.66 2.70 -14.99
C VAL A 257 6.78 2.54 -13.97
N LEU A 258 6.35 2.22 -12.74
CA LEU A 258 7.03 1.50 -11.69
C LEU A 258 8.33 2.10 -11.17
N ASP A 259 8.37 2.22 -9.85
CA ASP A 259 9.61 2.04 -9.12
C ASP A 259 9.43 1.07 -7.95
N LYS A 260 10.57 0.59 -7.45
CA LYS A 260 10.65 -0.20 -6.22
C LYS A 260 9.91 0.53 -5.11
N LYS A 261 8.95 -0.16 -4.49
CA LYS A 261 8.22 0.39 -3.33
C LYS A 261 8.54 -0.43 -2.10
N GLU A 262 8.97 0.24 -1.03
CA GLU A 262 9.05 -0.40 0.28
C GLU A 262 7.63 -0.61 0.81
N VAL A 263 7.37 -1.83 1.28
CA VAL A 263 6.11 -2.25 1.91
C VAL A 263 6.43 -2.69 3.33
N THR A 264 5.60 -2.22 4.26
CA THR A 264 5.68 -2.55 5.67
C THR A 264 4.34 -3.11 6.12
N PHE A 265 4.35 -4.28 6.75
CA PHE A 265 3.19 -4.81 7.46
C PHE A 265 3.47 -4.83 8.95
N ASP A 266 2.65 -4.12 9.72
CA ASP A 266 2.62 -4.26 11.16
C ASP A 266 2.00 -5.62 11.52
N LEU A 267 2.72 -6.37 12.35
CA LEU A 267 2.35 -7.70 12.77
C LEU A 267 1.70 -7.57 14.14
N ASN A 268 0.38 -7.74 14.17
CA ASN A 268 -0.38 -7.80 15.41
C ASN A 268 -0.96 -9.21 15.49
N PRO A 269 -0.53 -10.07 16.44
CA PRO A 269 -1.04 -11.43 16.52
C PRO A 269 -2.57 -11.43 16.65
N SER A 270 -3.23 -12.26 15.85
CA SER A 270 -4.66 -12.48 15.97
C SER A 270 -4.89 -13.77 16.75
N SER A 271 -5.78 -13.71 17.74
CA SER A 271 -6.33 -14.91 18.38
C SER A 271 -7.51 -15.50 17.60
N GLU A 272 -7.92 -14.87 16.50
CA GLU A 272 -9.06 -15.30 15.71
C GLU A 272 -8.64 -16.41 14.73
N ILE A 273 -9.52 -17.40 14.61
CA ILE A 273 -9.46 -18.44 13.59
C ILE A 273 -10.70 -18.30 12.75
N TYR A 274 -10.50 -18.09 11.45
CA TYR A 274 -11.58 -17.90 10.50
C TYR A 274 -11.82 -19.17 9.72
N GLU A 275 -13.06 -19.65 9.74
CA GLU A 275 -13.50 -20.82 8.99
C GLU A 275 -14.12 -20.38 7.65
N VAL A 276 -13.61 -20.92 6.55
CA VAL A 276 -14.16 -20.72 5.20
C VAL A 276 -14.26 -22.08 4.51
N TYR A 277 -15.48 -22.62 4.45
CA TYR A 277 -15.71 -24.02 4.06
C TYR A 277 -14.96 -24.98 4.99
N ASP A 278 -14.06 -25.79 4.45
CA ASP A 278 -13.19 -26.74 5.13
C ASP A 278 -11.77 -26.19 5.39
N MET A 279 -11.58 -24.88 5.22
CA MET A 279 -10.29 -24.21 5.40
C MET A 279 -10.33 -23.31 6.64
N HIS A 280 -9.26 -23.34 7.43
CA HIS A 280 -9.07 -22.44 8.58
C HIS A 280 -7.96 -21.44 8.27
N PHE A 281 -8.15 -20.19 8.66
CA PHE A 281 -7.19 -19.11 8.48
C PHE A 281 -6.90 -18.41 9.80
N SER A 282 -5.62 -18.16 10.06
CA SER A 282 -5.17 -17.35 11.20
C SER A 282 -3.81 -16.72 10.89
N GLY A 283 -3.35 -15.80 11.73
CA GLY A 283 -2.10 -15.09 11.49
C GLY A 283 -1.99 -13.78 12.25
N PHE A 284 -1.46 -12.78 11.56
CA PHE A 284 -1.30 -11.43 12.05
C PHE A 284 -2.39 -10.54 11.42
N SER A 285 -2.88 -9.52 12.11
CA SER A 285 -4.05 -8.69 11.73
C SER A 285 -4.34 -8.47 10.23
N LYS A 286 -3.33 -8.14 9.41
CA LYS A 286 -3.47 -7.92 7.95
C LYS A 286 -2.95 -9.07 7.09
N MET A 287 -2.36 -10.09 7.69
CA MET A 287 -1.70 -11.21 7.03
C MET A 287 -2.13 -12.53 7.65
N VAL A 288 -2.95 -13.29 6.94
CA VAL A 288 -3.41 -14.60 7.39
C VAL A 288 -2.82 -15.70 6.51
N LYS A 289 -2.70 -16.92 7.04
CA LYS A 289 -2.38 -18.12 6.26
C LYS A 289 -3.36 -19.23 6.55
N LYS A 290 -3.41 -20.22 5.67
CA LYS A 290 -4.13 -21.47 5.95
C LYS A 290 -3.43 -22.20 7.10
N VAL A 291 -4.22 -22.71 8.05
CA VAL A 291 -3.76 -23.47 9.23
C VAL A 291 -4.53 -24.78 9.32
N GLU A 292 -3.88 -25.82 9.84
CA GLU A 292 -4.46 -27.19 9.93
C GLU A 292 -5.29 -27.39 11.21
N GLU A 293 -4.99 -26.67 12.30
CA GLU A 293 -5.58 -26.91 13.64
C GLU A 293 -5.89 -25.61 14.40
N ASN A 294 -6.80 -25.72 15.37
CA ASN A 294 -7.26 -24.62 16.23
C ASN A 294 -6.26 -24.19 17.34
N ASP A 295 -5.11 -24.86 17.44
CA ASP A 295 -4.16 -24.69 18.56
C ASP A 295 -2.90 -23.88 18.19
N LEU A 296 -2.87 -23.31 16.98
CA LEU A 296 -1.76 -22.45 16.55
C LEU A 296 -1.96 -21.04 17.11
N ILE A 297 -1.09 -20.65 18.03
CA ILE A 297 -1.10 -19.32 18.65
C ILE A 297 -0.02 -18.47 17.98
N PHE A 298 -0.38 -17.28 17.51
CA PHE A 298 0.59 -16.31 17.02
C PHE A 298 1.05 -15.41 18.18
N GLU A 299 2.34 -15.14 18.23
CA GLU A 299 2.98 -14.25 19.20
C GLU A 299 4.04 -13.40 18.49
N LEU A 300 4.49 -12.32 19.12
CA LEU A 300 5.60 -11.53 18.61
C LEU A 300 6.94 -12.15 18.99
N ASP A 301 7.97 -11.93 18.18
CA ASP A 301 9.33 -12.29 18.56
C ASP A 301 9.82 -11.42 19.73
N THR A 302 10.72 -11.96 20.55
CA THR A 302 11.40 -11.22 21.62
C THR A 302 12.59 -10.42 21.06
N PRO A 303 13.03 -9.32 21.72
CA PRO A 303 14.12 -8.49 21.22
C PRO A 303 15.48 -9.21 21.03
N ASP A 304 15.71 -10.31 21.73
CA ASP A 304 16.93 -11.14 21.59
C ASP A 304 16.88 -12.13 20.41
N THR A 305 15.76 -12.16 19.67
CA THR A 305 15.59 -13.06 18.53
C THR A 305 16.60 -12.76 17.42
N LYS A 306 17.32 -13.80 17.00
CA LYS A 306 18.38 -13.69 15.99
C LYS A 306 17.85 -13.26 14.62
N GLY A 307 18.50 -12.27 14.01
CA GLY A 307 18.24 -11.84 12.63
C GLY A 307 17.16 -10.78 12.50
N ILE A 308 16.63 -10.28 13.61
CA ILE A 308 15.67 -9.18 13.67
C ILE A 308 16.41 -7.87 13.94
N LYS A 309 15.93 -6.77 13.36
CA LYS A 309 16.41 -5.42 13.70
C LYS A 309 15.61 -4.90 14.89
N VAL A 310 16.29 -4.55 15.97
CA VAL A 310 15.71 -3.87 17.13
C VAL A 310 16.04 -2.38 17.02
N ASP A 311 15.10 -1.52 17.43
CA ASP A 311 15.25 -0.06 17.46
C ASP A 311 16.12 0.46 18.60
#